data_AF-A0A1T3WK72-F1
#
_entry.id   AF-A0A1T3WK72-F1
#
_cell.length_a   1.000
_cell.length_b   1.000
_cell.length_c   1.000
_cell.angle_alpha   90.00
_cell.angle_beta   90.00
_cell.angle_gamma   90.00
#
_symmetry.space_group_name_H-M   'P 1'
#
loop_
_entity.id
_entity.type
_entity.pdbx_description
1 polymer ?
#
loop_
_entity_poly.entity_id
_entity_poly.type
_entity_poly.pdbx_seq_one_letter_code
_entity_poly.pdbx_strand_id
1 'polypeptide(L)'
;AYARATRPDVLEAITVSVDDAETRELVHTWQESDVSTPLKVIASPYREITRPVLDYVKRVTKESPRTVVTVFIPEYVVGHWWEQVLHNQSALRLKGRLLFEPNVMVTSVPWQLNSSERLKTLQPQSAPGDARRGFLD
;
A
#
# COMPACT_ATOMS: atom_id res chain seq x y z
N ALA A 1 6.12 6.86 -4.34
CA ALA A 1 6.95 7.88 -3.64
C ALA A 1 7.47 7.34 -2.30
N TYR A 2 6.59 6.97 -1.35
CA TYR A 2 6.98 6.48 -0.02
C TYR A 2 8.02 5.34 -0.03
N ALA A 3 7.77 4.24 -0.77
CA ALA A 3 8.71 3.13 -0.84
C ALA A 3 10.06 3.46 -1.48
N ARG A 4 10.11 4.45 -2.38
CA ARG A 4 11.37 4.95 -2.95
C ARG A 4 12.15 5.81 -1.95
N ALA A 5 11.44 6.55 -1.09
CA ALA A 5 12.05 7.43 -0.10
C ALA A 5 12.85 6.67 0.96
N THR A 6 12.53 5.39 1.22
CA THR A 6 13.30 4.54 2.15
C THR A 6 14.61 4.00 1.55
N ARG A 7 14.88 4.29 0.26
CA ARG A 7 16.10 3.90 -0.47
C ARG A 7 16.55 2.45 -0.21
N PRO A 8 15.68 1.45 -0.42
CA PRO A 8 16.05 0.06 -0.19
C PRO A 8 17.06 -0.42 -1.24
N ASP A 9 17.82 -1.47 -0.91
CA ASP A 9 18.71 -2.14 -1.87
C ASP A 9 17.93 -2.72 -3.05
N VAL A 10 16.74 -3.25 -2.77
CA VAL A 10 15.81 -3.80 -3.76
C VAL A 10 14.42 -3.22 -3.55
N LEU A 11 13.82 -2.72 -4.61
CA LEU A 11 12.45 -2.24 -4.63
C LEU A 11 11.68 -2.93 -5.76
N GLU A 12 10.58 -3.58 -5.42
CA GLU A 12 9.70 -4.27 -6.37
C GLU A 12 8.25 -3.88 -6.13
N ALA A 13 7.51 -3.66 -7.22
CA ALA A 13 6.06 -3.60 -7.19
C ALA A 13 5.52 -5.03 -7.33
N ILE A 14 4.46 -5.37 -6.60
CA ILE A 14 3.89 -6.72 -6.62
C ILE A 14 2.44 -6.64 -7.09
N THR A 15 2.08 -7.51 -8.03
CA THR A 15 0.69 -7.81 -8.39
C THR A 15 0.43 -9.31 -8.28
N VAL A 16 -0.80 -9.68 -7.93
CA VAL A 16 -1.23 -11.08 -7.86
C VAL A 16 -2.13 -11.38 -9.05
N SER A 17 -1.69 -12.29 -9.93
CA SER A 17 -2.49 -12.72 -11.08
C SER A 17 -3.61 -13.64 -10.61
N VAL A 18 -4.84 -13.15 -10.69
CA VAL A 18 -6.08 -13.93 -10.52
C VAL A 18 -6.81 -14.13 -11.85
N ASP A 19 -6.48 -13.30 -12.84
CA ASP A 19 -6.91 -13.34 -14.23
C ASP A 19 -5.69 -13.00 -15.13
N ASP A 20 -5.35 -13.92 -16.03
CA ASP A 20 -4.17 -13.78 -16.89
C ASP A 20 -4.35 -12.74 -18.00
N ALA A 21 -5.58 -12.43 -18.43
CA ALA A 21 -5.83 -11.39 -19.42
C ALA A 21 -5.62 -10.00 -18.80
N GLU A 22 -6.24 -9.73 -17.65
CA GLU A 22 -6.09 -8.45 -16.92
C GLU A 22 -4.63 -8.24 -16.50
N THR A 23 -3.96 -9.29 -16.03
CA THR A 23 -2.55 -9.21 -15.63
C THR A 23 -1.63 -8.87 -16.81
N ARG A 24 -1.90 -9.40 -18.00
CA ARG A 24 -1.11 -9.08 -19.19
C ARG A 24 -1.28 -7.62 -19.59
N GLU A 25 -2.50 -7.10 -19.53
CA GLU A 25 -2.78 -5.68 -19.79
C GLU A 25 -2.07 -4.77 -18.78
N LEU A 26 -2.10 -5.13 -17.48
CA LEU A 26 -1.38 -4.41 -16.44
C LEU A 26 0.13 -4.41 -16.69
N VAL A 27 0.71 -5.55 -17.05
CA VAL A 27 2.15 -5.67 -17.34
C VAL A 27 2.52 -4.81 -18.54
N HIS A 28 1.73 -4.82 -19.61
CA HIS A 28 1.96 -3.98 -20.79
C HIS A 28 1.93 -2.48 -20.41
N THR A 29 0.86 -2.06 -19.75
CA THR A 29 0.70 -0.67 -19.27
C THR A 29 1.85 -0.25 -18.36
N TRP A 30 2.32 -1.14 -17.48
CA TRP A 30 3.44 -0.87 -16.59
C TRP A 30 4.75 -0.69 -17.37
N GLN A 31 5.01 -1.51 -18.38
CA GLN A 31 6.21 -1.42 -19.22
C GLN A 31 6.25 -0.13 -20.05
N GLU A 32 5.10 0.37 -20.47
CA GLU A 32 4.97 1.64 -21.21
C GLU A 32 5.02 2.88 -20.29
N SER A 33 4.91 2.68 -18.97
CA SER A 33 4.92 3.77 -18.00
C SER A 33 6.34 4.21 -17.62
N ASP A 34 6.47 5.46 -17.15
CA ASP A 34 7.74 6.00 -16.61
C ASP A 34 8.10 5.43 -15.22
N VAL A 35 7.50 4.32 -14.80
CA VAL A 35 7.75 3.72 -13.48
C VAL A 35 8.98 2.82 -13.54
N SER A 36 10.10 3.32 -13.00
CA SER A 36 11.37 2.58 -12.95
C SER A 36 11.40 1.35 -12.03
N THR A 37 10.35 1.13 -11.24
CA THR A 37 10.27 0.01 -10.30
C THR A 37 9.77 -1.23 -11.05
N PRO A 38 10.48 -2.38 -10.99
CA PRO A 38 10.03 -3.59 -11.66
C PRO A 38 8.71 -4.11 -11.09
N LEU A 39 7.83 -4.60 -11.96
CA LEU A 39 6.57 -5.26 -11.58
C LEU A 39 6.75 -6.77 -11.51
N LYS A 40 6.64 -7.33 -10.31
CA LYS A 40 6.62 -8.77 -10.04
C LYS A 40 5.18 -9.28 -10.07
N VAL A 41 4.93 -10.23 -10.97
CA VAL A 41 3.66 -10.97 -11.01
C VAL A 41 3.78 -12.22 -10.17
N ILE A 42 2.87 -12.40 -9.21
CA ILE A 42 2.73 -13.62 -8.41
C ILE A 42 1.49 -14.35 -8.90
N ALA A 43 1.65 -15.58 -9.40
CA ALA A 43 0.51 -16.39 -9.84
C ALA A 43 -0.37 -16.82 -8.64
N SER A 44 -1.69 -16.71 -8.79
CA SER A 44 -2.65 -17.22 -7.82
C SER A 44 -3.70 -18.12 -8.48
N PRO A 45 -3.45 -19.44 -8.55
CA PRO A 45 -4.37 -20.38 -9.21
C PRO A 45 -5.74 -20.49 -8.51
N TYR A 46 -5.83 -20.05 -7.25
CA TYR A 46 -7.06 -20.11 -6.44
C TYR A 46 -7.74 -18.75 -6.27
N ARG A 47 -7.32 -17.71 -7.01
CA ARG A 47 -7.83 -16.34 -6.89
C ARG A 47 -7.74 -15.76 -5.47
N GLU A 48 -6.79 -16.26 -4.68
CA GLU A 48 -6.50 -15.77 -3.34
C GLU A 48 -5.34 -14.78 -3.40
N ILE A 49 -5.46 -13.61 -2.77
CA ILE A 49 -4.40 -12.59 -2.79
C ILE A 49 -3.43 -12.75 -1.61
N THR A 50 -3.95 -13.04 -0.41
CA THR A 50 -3.16 -12.98 0.83
C THR A 50 -2.05 -14.03 0.89
N ARG A 51 -2.36 -15.30 0.66
CA ARG A 51 -1.40 -16.39 0.79
C ARG A 51 -0.22 -16.30 -0.20
N PRO A 52 -0.42 -16.06 -1.51
CA PRO A 52 0.70 -15.95 -2.45
C PRO A 52 1.67 -14.81 -2.10
N VAL A 53 1.16 -13.68 -1.62
CA VAL A 53 2.01 -12.56 -1.15
C VAL A 53 2.79 -12.96 0.09
N LEU A 54 2.13 -13.59 1.06
CA LEU A 54 2.79 -14.06 2.29
C LEU A 54 3.91 -15.07 1.98
N ASP A 55 3.65 -16.03 1.10
CA ASP A 55 4.62 -17.05 0.69
C ASP A 55 5.79 -16.42 -0.08
N TYR A 56 5.53 -15.37 -0.87
CA TYR A 56 6.58 -14.59 -1.51
C TYR A 56 7.48 -13.87 -0.50
N VAL A 57 6.90 -13.11 0.42
CA VAL A 57 7.66 -12.38 1.46
C VAL A 57 8.48 -13.36 2.31
N LYS A 58 7.91 -14.49 2.71
CA LYS A 58 8.61 -15.57 3.44
C LYS A 58 9.81 -16.11 2.70
N ARG A 59 9.72 -16.24 1.38
CA ARG A 59 10.84 -16.73 0.57
C ARG A 59 11.97 -15.71 0.56
N VAL A 60 11.64 -14.43 0.34
CA VAL A 60 12.63 -13.34 0.34
C VAL A 60 13.32 -13.20 1.70
N THR A 61 12.58 -13.23 2.80
CA THR A 61 13.19 -13.13 4.15
C THR A 61 14.05 -14.34 4.53
N LYS A 62 13.85 -15.49 3.88
CA LYS A 62 14.67 -16.70 4.10
C LYS A 62 16.00 -16.70 3.34
N GLU A 63 16.20 -15.81 2.38
CA GLU A 63 17.46 -15.75 1.62
C GLU A 63 18.66 -15.41 2.51
N SER A 64 18.45 -14.59 3.55
CA SER A 64 19.47 -14.29 4.55
C SER A 64 18.83 -13.91 5.89
N PRO A 65 19.38 -14.34 7.04
CA PRO A 65 18.89 -13.93 8.36
C PRO A 65 18.91 -12.42 8.62
N ARG A 66 19.67 -11.66 7.83
CA ARG A 66 19.80 -10.21 7.93
C ARG A 66 18.85 -9.45 6.99
N THR A 67 18.14 -10.14 6.11
CA THR A 67 17.19 -9.51 5.20
C THR A 67 15.97 -9.02 5.97
N VAL A 68 15.71 -7.71 5.88
CA VAL A 68 14.50 -7.08 6.41
C VAL A 68 13.64 -6.64 5.24
N VAL A 69 12.36 -7.01 5.27
CA VAL A 69 11.40 -6.66 4.21
C VAL A 69 10.38 -5.66 4.73
N THR A 70 10.21 -4.55 4.01
CA THR A 70 9.14 -3.59 4.29
C THR A 70 8.04 -3.72 3.23
N VAL A 71 6.85 -4.11 3.66
CA VAL A 71 5.67 -4.22 2.79
C VAL A 71 4.85 -2.95 2.88
N PHE A 72 4.83 -2.16 1.80
CA PHE A 72 4.00 -0.98 1.68
C PHE A 72 2.62 -1.40 1.16
N ILE A 73 1.58 -1.22 1.99
CA ILE A 73 0.20 -1.57 1.64
C ILE A 73 -0.58 -0.27 1.45
N PRO A 74 -1.10 0.02 0.25
CA PRO A 74 -2.02 1.14 0.08
C PRO A 74 -3.31 0.86 0.84
N GLU A 75 -3.76 1.83 1.63
CA GLU A 75 -5.05 1.81 2.33
C GLU A 75 -5.91 2.93 1.78
N TYR A 76 -7.10 2.60 1.27
CA TYR A 76 -8.06 3.60 0.82
C TYR A 76 -8.47 4.47 2.01
N VAL A 77 -8.48 5.79 1.85
CA VAL A 77 -9.02 6.74 2.83
C VAL A 77 -10.31 7.32 2.26
N VAL A 78 -11.43 7.01 2.89
CA VAL A 78 -12.78 7.39 2.43
C VAL A 78 -13.54 8.21 3.48
N GLY A 79 -14.67 8.80 3.07
CA GLY A 79 -15.45 9.71 3.91
C GLY A 79 -16.24 9.03 5.02
N HIS A 80 -16.67 7.78 4.82
CA HIS A 80 -17.45 7.04 5.82
C HIS A 80 -16.72 5.79 6.33
N TRP A 81 -16.82 5.53 7.63
CA TRP A 81 -16.15 4.39 8.27
C TRP A 81 -16.57 3.03 7.71
N TRP A 82 -17.80 2.89 7.19
CA TRP A 82 -18.28 1.63 6.61
C TRP A 82 -17.72 1.37 5.20
N GLU A 83 -17.49 2.42 4.41
CA GLU A 83 -16.79 2.33 3.12
C GLU A 83 -15.35 1.82 3.35
N GLN A 84 -14.70 2.27 4.43
CA GLN A 84 -13.35 1.86 4.82
C GLN A 84 -13.25 0.34 5.03
N VAL A 85 -14.28 -0.26 5.62
CA VAL A 85 -14.34 -1.71 5.90
C VAL A 85 -14.58 -2.52 4.63
N LEU A 86 -15.39 -2.03 3.70
CA LEU A 86 -15.66 -2.74 2.43
C LEU A 86 -14.46 -2.71 1.49
N HIS A 87 -13.73 -1.59 1.43
CA HIS A 87 -12.65 -1.42 0.46
C HIS A 87 -11.29 -1.98 0.90
N ASN A 88 -11.03 -2.12 2.22
CA ASN A 88 -9.71 -2.49 2.74
C ASN A 88 -9.63 -3.92 3.31
N GLN A 89 -10.61 -4.80 3.08
CA GLN A 89 -10.64 -6.15 3.68
C GLN A 89 -9.39 -6.97 3.37
N SER A 90 -8.95 -6.97 2.11
CA SER A 90 -7.74 -7.70 1.67
C SER A 90 -6.47 -7.14 2.32
N ALA A 91 -6.38 -5.82 2.47
CA ALA A 91 -5.28 -5.14 3.15
C ALA A 91 -5.23 -5.51 4.64
N LEU A 92 -6.38 -5.49 5.32
CA LEU A 92 -6.51 -5.86 6.73
C LEU A 92 -6.10 -7.31 6.98
N ARG A 93 -6.56 -8.23 6.12
CA ARG A 93 -6.18 -9.66 6.19
C ARG A 93 -4.69 -9.84 5.96
N LEU A 94 -4.10 -9.17 4.97
CA LEU A 94 -2.68 -9.28 4.66
C LEU A 94 -1.81 -8.71 5.80
N LYS A 95 -2.12 -7.52 6.29
CA LYS A 95 -1.44 -6.88 7.43
C LYS A 95 -1.48 -7.77 8.66
N GLY A 96 -2.66 -8.29 9.01
CA GLY A 96 -2.83 -9.19 10.14
C GLY A 96 -1.97 -10.45 10.07
N ARG A 97 -1.68 -10.97 8.87
CA ARG A 97 -0.79 -12.12 8.69
C ARG A 97 0.69 -11.73 8.71
N LEU A 98 1.06 -10.65 8.03
CA LEU A 98 2.45 -10.19 7.93
C LEU A 98 3.03 -9.72 9.28
N LEU A 99 2.20 -9.24 10.21
CA LEU A 99 2.63 -8.84 11.55
C LEU A 99 3.27 -9.98 12.36
N PHE A 100 2.99 -11.23 12.01
CA PHE A 100 3.57 -12.41 12.66
C PHE A 100 4.77 -12.99 11.91
N GLU A 101 5.20 -12.36 10.81
CA GLU A 101 6.36 -12.80 10.06
C GLU A 101 7.64 -12.12 10.58
N PRO A 102 8.67 -12.89 10.96
CA PRO A 102 9.92 -12.32 11.45
C PRO A 102 10.61 -11.52 10.35
N ASN A 103 11.30 -10.43 10.74
CA ASN A 103 12.02 -9.53 9.83
C ASN A 103 11.13 -8.84 8.79
N VAL A 104 9.81 -8.79 9.01
CA VAL A 104 8.86 -8.08 8.14
C VAL A 104 8.30 -6.86 8.86
N MET A 105 8.38 -5.71 8.20
CA MET A 105 7.72 -4.47 8.61
C MET A 105 6.57 -4.20 7.65
N VAL A 106 5.45 -3.70 8.16
CA VAL A 106 4.29 -3.33 7.33
C VAL A 106 4.04 -1.83 7.45
N THR A 107 3.98 -1.16 6.31
CA THR A 107 3.73 0.29 6.23
C THR A 107 2.43 0.54 5.49
N SER A 108 1.43 1.03 6.22
CA SER A 108 0.17 1.52 5.63
C SER A 108 0.39 2.85 4.93
N VAL A 109 0.07 2.92 3.64
CA VAL A 109 0.19 4.14 2.84
C VAL A 109 -1.21 4.67 2.53
N PRO A 110 -1.60 5.85 3.00
CA PRO A 110 -2.93 6.38 2.71
C PRO A 110 -3.07 6.71 1.23
N TRP A 111 -4.06 6.11 0.57
CA TRP A 111 -4.46 6.40 -0.79
C TRP A 111 -5.79 7.16 -0.76
N GLN A 112 -5.72 8.46 -1.04
CA GLN A 112 -6.90 9.33 -1.09
C GLN A 112 -7.60 9.16 -2.44
N LEU A 113 -8.79 8.56 -2.44
CA LEU A 113 -9.66 8.53 -3.63
C LEU A 113 -10.34 9.90 -3.82
N ASN A 114 -10.73 10.27 -5.04
CA ASN A 114 -11.38 11.57 -5.35
C ASN A 114 -12.63 11.88 -4.49
N SER A 115 -13.29 10.86 -3.91
CA SER A 115 -14.37 11.06 -2.93
C SER A 115 -13.92 11.70 -1.60
N SER A 116 -12.61 11.74 -1.33
CA SER A 116 -12.00 12.46 -0.21
C SER A 116 -11.97 13.99 -0.39
N GLU A 117 -12.34 14.53 -1.57
CA GLU A 117 -12.50 15.98 -1.73
C GLU A 117 -13.52 16.57 -0.75
N ARG A 118 -14.54 15.79 -0.35
CA ARG A 118 -15.51 16.21 0.68
C ARG A 118 -14.89 16.37 2.08
N LEU A 119 -13.73 15.76 2.35
CA LEU A 119 -12.97 15.95 3.60
C LEU A 119 -11.96 17.10 3.51
N LYS A 120 -11.51 17.50 2.31
CA LYS A 120 -10.68 18.71 2.13
C LYS A 120 -11.44 20.00 2.49
N THR A 121 -12.78 19.97 2.45
CA THR A 121 -13.65 21.07 2.90
C THR A 121 -13.79 21.19 4.41
N LEU A 122 -13.29 20.21 5.19
CA LEU A 122 -12.99 20.44 6.61
C LEU A 122 -11.68 21.21 6.70
N GLN A 123 -11.71 22.48 6.29
CA GLN A 123 -10.75 23.46 6.78
C GLN A 123 -10.68 23.32 8.32
N PRO A 124 -9.51 23.44 8.95
CA PRO A 124 -9.48 23.59 10.40
C PRO A 124 -10.33 24.81 10.73
N GLN A 125 -11.56 24.58 11.22
CA GLN A 125 -12.34 25.66 11.79
C GLN A 125 -11.48 26.21 12.92
N SER A 126 -11.07 27.47 12.77
CA SER A 126 -10.23 28.17 13.73
C SER A 126 -10.66 27.80 15.14
N ALA A 127 -9.75 27.22 15.91
CA ALA A 127 -10.06 26.85 17.27
C ALA A 127 -10.42 28.15 18.03
N PRO A 128 -11.38 28.13 18.96
CA PRO A 128 -11.67 29.30 19.79
C PRO A 128 -10.40 29.73 20.56
N GLY A 129 -9.65 30.69 20.01
CA GLY A 129 -8.31 31.05 20.49
C GLY A 129 -7.33 31.48 19.40
N ASP A 130 -7.53 31.07 18.14
CA ASP A 130 -6.60 31.40 17.04
C ASP A 130 -6.52 32.91 16.76
N ALA A 131 -7.61 33.65 16.98
CA ALA A 131 -7.64 35.11 16.86
C ALA A 131 -6.75 35.85 17.90
N ARG A 132 -6.23 35.16 18.93
CA ARG A 132 -5.36 35.77 19.97
C ARG A 132 -3.87 35.57 19.71
N ARG A 133 -3.49 34.68 18.79
CA ARG A 133 -2.10 34.58 18.32
C ARG A 133 -1.95 35.56 17.17
N GLY A 134 -1.56 36.80 17.46
CA GLY A 134 -1.27 37.79 16.43
C GLY A 134 -0.34 37.23 15.35
N PHE A 135 -0.50 37.70 14.12
CA PHE A 135 0.35 37.33 12.99
C PHE A 135 1.81 37.62 13.35
N LEU A 136 2.66 36.59 13.29
CA LEU A 136 4.11 36.75 13.31
C LEU A 136 4.55 36.82 11.85
N ASP A 137 5.01 38.00 11.43
CA ASP A 137 5.81 38.17 10.20
C ASP A 137 7.16 37.43 10.32
#